data_AF-A0A211ZL94-F1
#
_entry.id   AF-A0A211ZL94-F1
#
_cell.length_a   1.000
_cell.length_b   1.000
_cell.length_c   1.000
_cell.angle_alpha   90.00
_cell.angle_beta   90.00
_cell.angle_gamma   90.00
#
_symmetry.space_group_name_H-M   'P 1'
#
loop_
_entity.id
_entity.type
_entity.pdbx_description
1 polymer ?
#
loop_
_entity_poly.entity_id
_entity_poly.type
_entity_poly.pdbx_seq_one_letter_code
_entity_poly.pdbx_strand_id
1 'polypeptide(L)'
;MNYRISASALTVAAVLATTPAWAQSSNRGLQTVTDGAKVTGHMTIDFNSRSVRNTNGLDVYTIEALTVADLMAYAGSAQRKPEDTITYSLRMDVNNPANPSQVAKEVAILRGETPIDEGGRYQPESGNLRLDIVKGQQSSGKFGGIVQGREVTRWWELGEQINRASKAADKLYSRTVNGKVVTIQVKNPDPLAFQGLVLAPGPLSFLPQARVSGNLDYDYELGNWLTDNAGITFQYAIGNQAYTDKVTGSIRYVEEEGNFTDAKGQSRNYTGYYDYNLRFNEPVVKPEEAFFGGENNDADVEAFFGTVEQNQAGLYGRVYYLDSEDGCKREKNESGQMQCVGPTKSEVYWDLKPVKLTYSQLGNWFKLEPLMIGPFNDE
;
A
#
# COMPACT_ATOMS: atom_id res chain seq x y z
N MET A 1 45.58 74.39 11.06
CA MET A 1 44.37 73.99 10.33
C MET A 1 44.74 72.78 9.47
N ASN A 2 44.45 71.56 9.93
CA ASN A 2 43.18 70.84 9.75
C ASN A 2 43.13 70.22 8.34
N TYR A 3 42.97 68.91 8.09
CA TYR A 3 42.77 67.71 8.90
C TYR A 3 43.32 66.50 8.12
N ARG A 4 43.89 65.51 8.81
CA ARG A 4 44.13 64.16 8.28
C ARG A 4 42.80 63.40 8.31
N ILE A 5 42.41 62.79 7.18
CA ILE A 5 41.29 61.86 7.13
C ILE A 5 41.86 60.44 7.25
N SER A 6 41.60 59.80 8.38
CA SER A 6 41.88 58.39 8.63
C SER A 6 40.80 57.55 7.96
N ALA A 7 41.19 56.62 7.09
CA ALA A 7 40.31 55.60 6.54
C ALA A 7 40.20 54.44 7.55
N SER A 8 39.10 54.40 8.28
CA SER A 8 38.73 53.26 9.13
C SER A 8 38.21 52.13 8.26
N ALA A 9 38.95 51.01 8.21
CA ALA A 9 38.46 49.77 7.63
C ALA A 9 37.37 49.19 8.54
N LEU A 10 36.11 49.22 8.08
CA LEU A 10 35.04 48.42 8.66
C LEU A 10 35.27 46.95 8.29
N THR A 11 35.79 46.17 9.23
CA THR A 11 35.67 44.71 9.21
C THR A 11 34.20 44.34 9.39
N VAL A 12 33.54 43.95 8.29
CA VAL A 12 32.25 43.27 8.31
C VAL A 12 32.47 41.91 8.94
N ALA A 13 32.02 41.74 10.18
CA ALA A 13 31.92 40.45 10.83
C ALA A 13 30.84 39.64 10.10
N ALA A 14 31.27 38.74 9.22
CA ALA A 14 30.41 37.70 8.67
C ALA A 14 29.99 36.79 9.83
N VAL A 15 28.77 37.01 10.33
CA VAL A 15 28.08 36.05 11.18
C VAL A 15 27.83 34.83 10.30
N LEU A 16 28.72 33.85 10.38
CA LEU A 16 28.45 32.49 9.94
C LEU A 16 27.28 31.99 10.77
N ALA A 17 26.07 32.15 10.24
CA ALA A 17 24.91 31.44 10.73
C ALA A 17 25.23 29.96 10.60
N THR A 18 25.59 29.33 11.71
CA THR A 18 25.64 27.88 11.85
C THR A 18 24.21 27.39 11.72
N THR A 19 23.73 27.24 10.48
CA THR A 19 22.60 26.39 10.18
C THR A 19 22.96 25.01 10.73
N PRO A 20 22.12 24.36 11.56
CA PRO A 20 22.34 22.97 11.86
C PRO A 20 22.33 22.23 10.51
N ALA A 21 23.50 21.75 10.11
CA ALA A 21 23.64 20.85 9.00
C ALA A 21 23.01 19.53 9.46
N TRP A 22 21.71 19.37 9.21
CA TRP A 22 21.06 18.06 9.17
C TRP A 22 21.58 17.36 7.92
N ALA A 23 22.89 17.07 7.91
CA ALA A 23 23.54 16.32 6.87
C ALA A 23 22.95 14.90 6.92
N GLN A 24 22.01 14.71 6.02
CA GLN A 24 21.49 13.46 5.52
C GLN A 24 22.59 12.40 5.52
N SER A 25 22.43 11.34 6.33
CA SER A 25 23.06 10.08 5.95
C SER A 25 22.21 9.52 4.82
N SER A 26 22.71 9.68 3.58
CA SER A 26 22.15 9.03 2.39
C SER A 26 21.95 7.52 2.59
N ASN A 27 22.63 6.91 3.58
CA ASN A 27 22.55 5.50 3.89
C ASN A 27 21.36 5.08 4.75
N ARG A 28 20.61 6.00 5.39
CA ARG A 28 19.49 5.57 6.27
C ARG A 28 18.42 4.78 5.52
N GLY A 29 18.15 5.12 4.26
CA GLY A 29 17.21 4.36 3.44
C GLY A 29 17.57 2.89 3.29
N LEU A 30 18.87 2.59 3.31
CA LEU A 30 19.43 1.23 3.18
C LEU A 30 19.60 0.52 4.52
N GLN A 31 19.39 1.22 5.63
CA GLN A 31 19.38 0.59 6.95
C GLN A 31 18.12 -0.23 7.09
N THR A 32 18.27 -1.41 7.70
CA THR A 32 17.14 -2.23 8.13
C THR A 32 16.29 -1.44 9.14
N VAL A 33 14.98 -1.56 9.00
CA VAL A 33 14.01 -1.06 9.97
C VAL A 33 14.32 -1.65 11.35
N THR A 34 14.11 -0.85 12.40
CA THR A 34 14.42 -1.24 13.77
C THR A 34 13.74 -2.56 14.16
N ASP A 35 14.51 -3.48 14.77
CA ASP A 35 13.98 -4.78 15.19
C ASP A 35 12.80 -4.62 16.14
N GLY A 36 11.70 -5.32 15.86
CA GLY A 36 10.46 -5.25 16.62
C GLY A 36 9.56 -4.06 16.28
N ALA A 37 9.96 -3.17 15.36
CA ALA A 37 9.06 -2.17 14.82
C ALA A 37 7.89 -2.86 14.08
N LYS A 38 6.74 -2.20 14.10
CA LYS A 38 5.49 -2.70 13.50
C LYS A 38 4.87 -1.64 12.60
N VAL A 39 4.09 -2.08 11.63
CA VAL A 39 3.10 -1.23 10.99
C VAL A 39 1.77 -1.46 11.70
N THR A 40 1.25 -0.42 12.33
CA THR A 40 0.00 -0.51 13.06
C THR A 40 -0.88 0.68 12.75
N GLY A 41 -2.19 0.45 12.74
CA GLY A 41 -3.10 1.55 12.54
C GLY A 41 -4.55 1.14 12.54
N HIS A 42 -5.39 2.15 12.34
CA HIS A 42 -6.82 2.00 12.27
C HIS A 42 -7.37 2.88 11.14
N MET A 43 -8.25 2.29 10.34
CA MET A 43 -9.00 2.96 9.30
C MET A 43 -10.46 2.55 9.39
N THR A 44 -11.34 3.53 9.29
CA THR A 44 -12.77 3.28 9.10
C THR A 44 -13.09 3.51 7.63
N ILE A 45 -13.77 2.55 7.01
CA ILE A 45 -14.30 2.67 5.66
C ILE A 45 -15.82 2.78 5.74
N ASP A 46 -16.39 3.82 5.15
CA ASP A 46 -17.83 3.98 4.95
C ASP A 46 -18.16 3.78 3.47
N PHE A 47 -18.72 2.62 3.12
CA PHE A 47 -19.11 2.26 1.74
C PHE A 47 -20.48 2.82 1.38
N ASN A 48 -20.58 4.15 1.30
CA ASN A 48 -21.84 4.84 1.00
C ASN A 48 -22.40 4.47 -0.38
N SER A 49 -21.57 4.05 -1.34
CA SER A 49 -22.00 3.54 -2.65
C SER A 49 -22.84 2.26 -2.54
N ARG A 50 -22.65 1.47 -1.47
CA ARG A 50 -23.32 0.19 -1.18
C ARG A 50 -24.49 0.33 -0.20
N SER A 51 -24.66 1.48 0.44
CA SER A 51 -25.73 1.73 1.41
C SER A 51 -27.02 2.23 0.76
N VAL A 52 -28.18 1.83 1.29
CA VAL A 52 -29.48 2.46 0.95
C VAL A 52 -29.73 3.77 1.71
N ARG A 53 -28.94 4.04 2.77
CA ARG A 53 -29.13 5.21 3.65
C ARG A 53 -28.46 6.46 3.10
N ASN A 54 -27.43 6.30 2.27
CA ASN A 54 -26.67 7.41 1.71
C ASN A 54 -26.86 7.49 0.20
N THR A 55 -27.18 8.69 -0.29
CA THR A 55 -27.44 8.96 -1.70
C THR A 55 -26.28 9.66 -2.41
N ASN A 56 -25.23 10.08 -1.69
CA ASN A 56 -24.08 10.75 -2.32
C ASN A 56 -23.18 9.78 -3.12
N GLY A 57 -23.25 8.48 -2.83
CA GLY A 57 -22.45 7.44 -3.48
C GLY A 57 -20.94 7.56 -3.29
N LEU A 58 -20.47 8.33 -2.29
CA LEU A 58 -19.05 8.59 -2.05
C LEU A 58 -18.53 7.69 -0.93
N ASP A 59 -17.69 6.73 -1.27
CA ASP A 59 -17.02 5.89 -0.28
C ASP A 59 -15.92 6.69 0.42
N VAL A 60 -15.84 6.60 1.74
CA VAL A 60 -14.90 7.39 2.55
C VAL A 60 -14.00 6.47 3.35
N TYR A 61 -12.70 6.59 3.13
CA TYR A 61 -11.66 5.84 3.82
C TYR A 61 -10.96 6.81 4.78
N THR A 62 -11.23 6.69 6.08
CA THR A 62 -10.68 7.57 7.13
C THR A 62 -9.59 6.85 7.89
N ILE A 63 -8.34 7.25 7.68
CA ILE A 63 -7.18 6.72 8.39
C ILE A 63 -6.95 7.58 9.63
N GLU A 64 -7.17 7.03 10.82
CA GLU A 64 -6.94 7.76 12.07
C GLU A 64 -5.45 7.95 12.35
N ALA A 65 -4.70 6.86 12.28
CA ALA A 65 -3.26 6.82 12.46
C ALA A 65 -2.71 5.49 11.94
N LEU A 66 -2.14 5.47 10.73
CA LEU A 66 -1.37 4.34 10.21
C LEU A 66 0.12 4.63 10.42
N THR A 67 0.69 4.07 11.48
CA THR A 67 2.10 4.17 11.82
C THR A 67 2.89 3.14 11.04
N VAL A 68 3.85 3.59 10.23
CA VAL A 68 4.75 2.75 9.45
C VAL A 68 6.08 2.65 10.18
N ALA A 69 6.21 1.64 11.05
CA ALA A 69 7.40 1.44 11.87
C ALA A 69 7.80 2.72 12.61
N ASP A 70 9.10 2.99 12.72
CA ASP A 70 9.67 4.23 13.23
C ASP A 70 9.99 5.24 12.11
N LEU A 71 9.29 5.17 10.97
CA LEU A 71 9.50 6.03 9.80
C LEU A 71 8.56 7.24 9.80
N MET A 72 7.26 6.96 9.69
CA MET A 72 6.22 7.97 9.48
C MET A 72 4.85 7.45 9.92
N ALA A 73 3.87 8.34 10.07
CA ALA A 73 2.48 7.96 10.30
C ALA A 73 1.53 8.75 9.38
N TYR A 74 0.56 8.07 8.79
CA TYR A 74 -0.48 8.66 7.95
C TYR A 74 -1.75 8.93 8.76
N ALA A 75 -2.39 10.07 8.51
CA ALA A 75 -3.71 10.38 9.06
C ALA A 75 -4.49 11.28 8.10
N GLY A 76 -5.79 11.05 7.94
CA GLY A 76 -6.64 11.83 7.06
C GLY A 76 -7.66 10.97 6.34
N SER A 77 -8.06 11.36 5.14
CA SER A 77 -9.00 10.56 4.35
C SER A 77 -8.67 10.48 2.87
N ALA A 78 -9.17 9.42 2.25
CA ALA A 78 -9.40 9.32 0.83
C ALA A 78 -10.91 9.18 0.58
N GLN A 79 -11.42 9.81 -0.48
CA GLN A 79 -12.83 9.71 -0.87
C GLN A 79 -12.90 9.17 -2.27
N ARG A 80 -13.60 8.06 -2.46
CA ARG A 80 -13.80 7.45 -3.77
C ARG A 80 -15.22 7.71 -4.24
N LYS A 81 -15.34 8.26 -5.44
CA LYS A 81 -16.54 8.16 -6.23
C LYS A 81 -16.32 7.03 -7.23
N PRO A 82 -17.02 5.89 -7.11
CA PRO A 82 -16.89 4.80 -8.07
C PRO A 82 -17.06 5.33 -9.51
N GLU A 83 -16.25 4.81 -10.43
CA GLU A 83 -16.26 5.13 -11.87
C GLU A 83 -15.81 6.56 -12.22
N ASP A 84 -15.28 7.33 -11.26
CA ASP A 84 -14.99 8.74 -11.50
C ASP A 84 -13.64 9.17 -10.91
N THR A 85 -13.47 9.12 -9.59
CA THR A 85 -12.27 9.69 -8.97
C THR A 85 -12.01 9.18 -7.56
N ILE A 86 -10.75 9.21 -7.14
CA ILE A 86 -10.36 9.19 -5.73
C ILE A 86 -9.69 10.50 -5.36
N THR A 87 -10.23 11.21 -4.37
CA THR A 87 -9.64 12.43 -3.82
C THR A 87 -8.90 12.12 -2.53
N TYR A 88 -7.65 12.58 -2.42
CA TYR A 88 -6.78 12.32 -1.27
C TYR A 88 -6.55 13.57 -0.42
N SER A 89 -6.51 13.37 0.89
CA SER A 89 -6.05 14.34 1.88
C SER A 89 -5.45 13.60 3.08
N LEU A 90 -4.29 12.99 2.87
CA LEU A 90 -3.55 12.25 3.91
C LEU A 90 -2.34 13.07 4.38
N ARG A 91 -2.33 13.43 5.65
CA ARG A 91 -1.20 14.07 6.34
C ARG A 91 -0.21 13.01 6.80
N MET A 92 1.06 13.39 6.83
CA MET A 92 2.16 12.55 7.27
C MET A 92 2.92 13.20 8.41
N ASP A 93 2.98 12.49 9.53
CA ASP A 93 3.92 12.76 10.61
C ASP A 93 5.22 11.99 10.34
N VAL A 94 6.36 12.53 10.74
CA VAL A 94 7.67 11.92 10.51
C VAL A 94 8.42 11.81 11.82
N ASN A 95 8.96 10.62 12.10
CA ASN A 95 9.80 10.41 13.27
C ASN A 95 11.21 10.93 12.96
N ASN A 96 11.81 11.64 13.90
CA ASN A 96 13.16 12.18 13.73
C ASN A 96 14.16 11.03 13.64
N PRO A 97 14.89 10.91 12.53
CA PRO A 97 15.92 9.91 12.37
C PRO A 97 16.97 9.86 13.50
N ALA A 98 17.44 11.02 13.94
CA ALA A 98 18.47 11.11 14.97
C ALA A 98 17.94 10.86 16.38
N ASN A 99 16.63 11.00 16.58
CA ASN A 99 15.98 10.77 17.87
C ASN A 99 14.53 10.30 17.65
N PRO A 100 14.27 8.99 17.55
CA PRO A 100 12.95 8.45 17.24
C PRO A 100 11.83 8.84 18.22
N SER A 101 12.17 9.34 19.42
CA SER A 101 11.18 9.87 20.37
C SER A 101 10.58 11.21 19.95
N GLN A 102 11.20 11.93 19.00
CA GLN A 102 10.71 13.20 18.50
C GLN A 102 9.93 12.98 17.21
N VAL A 103 8.66 13.38 17.21
CA VAL A 103 7.78 13.31 16.04
C VAL A 103 7.51 14.70 15.51
N ALA A 104 7.89 14.94 14.26
CA ALA A 104 7.51 16.14 13.53
C ALA A 104 6.12 15.92 12.92
N LYS A 105 5.13 16.66 13.43
CA LYS A 105 3.73 16.54 12.99
C LYS A 105 3.50 17.24 11.65
N GLU A 106 2.65 16.67 10.81
CA GLU A 106 2.19 17.26 9.53
C GLU A 106 3.34 17.82 8.67
N VAL A 107 4.36 17.00 8.45
CA VAL A 107 5.53 17.37 7.63
C VAL A 107 5.19 17.35 6.16
N ALA A 108 4.33 16.42 5.75
CA ALA A 108 3.87 16.29 4.38
C ALA A 108 2.39 15.97 4.27
N ILE A 109 1.85 16.20 3.07
CA ILE A 109 0.46 15.94 2.73
C ILE A 109 0.40 15.30 1.34
N LEU A 110 -0.13 14.07 1.25
CA LEU A 110 -0.61 13.50 0.00
C LEU A 110 -1.97 14.12 -0.31
N ARG A 111 -2.05 14.87 -1.42
CA ARG A 111 -3.29 15.53 -1.84
C ARG A 111 -3.42 15.62 -3.35
N GLY A 112 -4.66 15.78 -3.78
CA GLY A 112 -5.03 15.80 -5.19
C GLY A 112 -5.95 14.63 -5.49
N GLU A 113 -6.15 14.37 -6.77
CA GLU A 113 -7.14 13.42 -7.25
C GLU A 113 -6.50 12.39 -8.16
N THR A 114 -7.12 11.23 -8.22
CA THR A 114 -6.82 10.17 -9.18
C THR A 114 -8.10 9.86 -9.93
N PRO A 115 -8.33 10.50 -11.09
CA PRO A 115 -9.40 10.17 -12.00
C PRO A 115 -9.35 8.69 -12.37
N ILE A 116 -10.52 8.10 -12.55
CA ILE A 116 -10.70 6.73 -13.00
C ILE A 116 -11.47 6.80 -14.32
N ASP A 117 -10.91 6.23 -15.38
CA ASP A 117 -11.65 6.14 -16.65
C ASP A 117 -12.63 4.96 -16.65
N GLU A 118 -13.51 4.92 -17.65
CA GLU A 118 -14.46 3.83 -17.85
C GLU A 118 -13.74 2.47 -17.85
N GLY A 119 -12.55 2.41 -18.45
CA GLY A 119 -11.65 1.27 -18.51
C GLY A 119 -10.98 0.86 -17.21
N GLY A 120 -11.29 1.50 -16.08
CA GLY A 120 -10.73 1.12 -14.79
C GLY A 120 -9.34 1.62 -14.50
N ARG A 121 -8.83 2.55 -15.31
CA ARG A 121 -7.48 3.08 -15.16
C ARG A 121 -7.50 4.26 -14.22
N TYR A 122 -6.75 4.11 -13.14
CA TYR A 122 -6.47 5.15 -12.17
C TYR A 122 -5.30 5.98 -12.70
N GLN A 123 -5.55 7.27 -12.92
CA GLN A 123 -4.62 8.19 -13.59
C GLN A 123 -4.15 9.30 -12.64
N PRO A 124 -3.23 9.03 -11.71
CA PRO A 124 -2.79 9.99 -10.70
C PRO A 124 -2.17 11.26 -11.32
N GLU A 125 -1.58 11.14 -12.51
CA GLU A 125 -1.02 12.27 -13.25
C GLU A 125 -2.10 13.29 -13.66
N SER A 126 -3.24 12.79 -14.15
CA SER A 126 -4.35 13.59 -14.68
C SER A 126 -5.05 14.41 -13.59
N GLY A 127 -5.15 13.87 -12.36
CA GLY A 127 -5.78 14.57 -11.22
C GLY A 127 -4.83 15.37 -10.34
N ASN A 128 -3.59 15.60 -10.80
CA ASN A 128 -2.58 16.39 -10.08
C ASN A 128 -2.30 15.85 -8.66
N LEU A 129 -2.35 14.51 -8.51
CA LEU A 129 -1.97 13.85 -7.28
C LEU A 129 -0.48 14.13 -6.98
N ARG A 130 -0.21 14.58 -5.77
CA ARG A 130 1.14 14.95 -5.34
C ARG A 130 1.34 14.79 -3.85
N LEU A 131 2.59 14.66 -3.46
CA LEU A 131 3.04 14.72 -2.09
C LEU A 131 3.74 16.06 -1.86
N ASP A 132 3.14 16.89 -1.01
CA ASP A 132 3.65 18.22 -0.69
C ASP A 132 4.35 18.17 0.67
N ILE A 133 5.64 18.55 0.70
CA ILE A 133 6.40 18.79 1.91
C ILE A 133 6.09 20.21 2.38
N VAL A 134 5.41 20.33 3.52
CA VAL A 134 4.88 21.61 4.01
C VAL A 134 5.70 22.21 5.16
N LYS A 135 6.59 21.41 5.77
CA LYS A 135 7.51 21.86 6.84
C LYS A 135 8.97 21.58 6.46
N GLY A 136 9.88 22.45 6.91
CA GLY A 136 11.28 22.39 6.51
C GLY A 136 11.50 22.93 5.10
N GLN A 137 12.29 22.23 4.28
CA GLN A 137 12.47 22.61 2.88
C GLN A 137 11.25 22.19 2.07
N GLN A 138 10.35 23.14 1.87
CA GLN A 138 9.09 22.91 1.15
C GLN A 138 9.36 22.48 -0.30
N SER A 139 8.62 21.47 -0.74
CA SER A 139 8.73 20.91 -2.08
C SER A 139 7.45 20.15 -2.43
N SER A 140 7.28 19.85 -3.71
CA SER A 140 6.12 19.12 -4.22
C SER A 140 6.58 18.08 -5.22
N GLY A 141 6.18 16.83 -4.99
CA GLY A 141 6.47 15.70 -5.88
C GLY A 141 5.19 15.15 -6.48
N LYS A 142 5.10 15.07 -7.81
CA LYS A 142 3.93 14.51 -8.49
C LYS A 142 3.98 12.99 -8.55
N PHE A 143 2.81 12.37 -8.50
CA PHE A 143 2.62 10.99 -8.94
C PHE A 143 2.37 10.98 -10.46
N GLY A 144 2.68 9.86 -11.11
CA GLY A 144 2.54 9.74 -12.56
C GLY A 144 2.34 8.31 -13.03
N GLY A 145 2.17 8.09 -14.32
CA GLY A 145 1.88 6.76 -14.86
C GLY A 145 0.47 6.27 -14.52
N ILE A 146 0.22 4.97 -14.65
CA ILE A 146 -1.12 4.39 -14.55
C ILE A 146 -1.13 3.20 -13.59
N VAL A 147 -2.18 3.14 -12.75
CA VAL A 147 -2.60 1.88 -12.12
C VAL A 147 -3.80 1.39 -12.92
N GLN A 148 -3.62 0.30 -13.66
CA GLN A 148 -4.72 -0.38 -14.31
C GLN A 148 -5.36 -1.27 -13.26
N GLY A 149 -6.46 -0.79 -12.67
CA GLY A 149 -7.39 -1.68 -11.97
C GLY A 149 -8.38 -2.25 -12.96
N ARG A 150 -9.44 -2.87 -12.45
CA ARG A 150 -10.52 -3.35 -13.30
C ARG A 150 -11.35 -2.21 -13.86
N GLU A 151 -11.89 -2.40 -15.08
CA GLU A 151 -12.99 -1.59 -15.63
C GLU A 151 -14.00 -1.33 -14.52
N VAL A 152 -14.15 -0.06 -14.11
CA VAL A 152 -15.04 0.22 -12.98
C VAL A 152 -16.44 -0.01 -13.48
N THR A 153 -16.95 -1.14 -13.06
CA THR A 153 -18.24 -1.67 -13.42
C THR A 153 -19.03 -1.65 -12.14
N ARG A 154 -20.29 -1.23 -12.24
CA ARG A 154 -21.14 -1.09 -11.06
C ARG A 154 -21.26 -2.45 -10.41
N TRP A 155 -21.31 -2.49 -9.08
CA TRP A 155 -21.22 -3.75 -8.34
C TRP A 155 -22.34 -4.76 -8.69
N TRP A 156 -23.45 -4.33 -9.31
CA TRP A 156 -24.50 -5.21 -9.88
C TRP A 156 -24.12 -5.89 -11.21
N GLU A 157 -22.92 -5.63 -11.74
CA GLU A 157 -22.33 -6.28 -12.91
C GLU A 157 -21.26 -7.33 -12.51
N LEU A 158 -21.15 -7.68 -11.21
CA LEU A 158 -20.23 -8.72 -10.70
C LEU A 158 -20.37 -10.05 -11.45
N GLY A 159 -21.61 -10.44 -11.80
CA GLY A 159 -21.88 -11.61 -12.62
C GLY A 159 -21.38 -11.51 -14.07
N GLU A 160 -21.37 -10.32 -14.67
CA GLU A 160 -20.76 -10.11 -15.99
C GLU A 160 -19.23 -10.16 -15.92
N GLN A 161 -18.65 -9.76 -14.79
CA GLN A 161 -17.21 -9.75 -14.57
C GLN A 161 -16.67 -11.15 -14.32
N ILE A 162 -17.36 -11.97 -13.52
CA ILE A 162 -17.05 -13.41 -13.42
C ILE A 162 -17.10 -14.05 -14.81
N ASN A 163 -18.06 -13.65 -15.66
CA ASN A 163 -18.17 -14.13 -17.05
C ASN A 163 -17.11 -13.57 -18.03
N ARG A 164 -16.44 -12.46 -17.71
CA ARG A 164 -15.31 -11.93 -18.50
C ARG A 164 -13.99 -12.49 -17.99
N ALA A 165 -13.84 -12.54 -16.67
CA ALA A 165 -12.74 -13.20 -15.98
C ALA A 165 -12.66 -14.66 -16.44
N SER A 166 -13.79 -15.38 -16.58
CA SER A 166 -13.86 -16.76 -17.11
C SER A 166 -13.26 -16.97 -18.51
N LYS A 167 -12.88 -15.89 -19.21
CA LYS A 167 -12.20 -15.91 -20.51
C LYS A 167 -10.69 -15.60 -20.41
N ALA A 168 -10.19 -15.20 -19.24
CA ALA A 168 -8.77 -15.00 -19.00
C ALA A 168 -8.09 -16.36 -18.85
N ALA A 169 -6.84 -16.44 -19.31
CA ALA A 169 -6.08 -17.69 -19.21
C ALA A 169 -5.67 -17.92 -17.75
N ASP A 170 -5.83 -19.16 -17.29
CA ASP A 170 -5.33 -19.60 -15.98
C ASP A 170 -3.83 -19.29 -15.84
N LYS A 171 -3.42 -18.90 -14.64
CA LYS A 171 -2.05 -18.54 -14.34
C LYS A 171 -1.50 -19.38 -13.19
N LEU A 172 -0.27 -19.84 -13.35
CA LEU A 172 0.45 -20.59 -12.33
C LEU A 172 1.25 -19.63 -11.43
N TYR A 173 1.12 -19.81 -10.13
CA TYR A 173 1.87 -19.09 -9.11
C TYR A 173 2.70 -20.08 -8.34
N SER A 174 4.01 -19.85 -8.28
CA SER A 174 4.95 -20.74 -7.62
C SER A 174 5.69 -20.00 -6.53
N ARG A 175 5.93 -20.67 -5.40
CA ARG A 175 6.83 -20.14 -4.36
C ARG A 175 7.57 -21.27 -3.65
N THR A 176 8.69 -20.93 -3.03
CA THR A 176 9.39 -21.88 -2.17
C THR A 176 8.83 -21.83 -0.75
N VAL A 177 8.43 -22.99 -0.23
CA VAL A 177 7.97 -23.22 1.14
C VAL A 177 8.79 -24.38 1.72
N ASN A 178 9.50 -24.13 2.82
CA ASN A 178 10.36 -25.13 3.48
C ASN A 178 11.35 -25.83 2.52
N GLY A 179 11.90 -25.08 1.57
CA GLY A 179 12.85 -25.59 0.57
C GLY A 179 12.22 -26.37 -0.60
N LYS A 180 10.89 -26.48 -0.67
CA LYS A 180 10.16 -27.10 -1.79
C LYS A 180 9.41 -26.04 -2.59
N VAL A 181 9.37 -26.19 -3.92
CA VAL A 181 8.53 -25.35 -4.78
C VAL A 181 7.10 -25.86 -4.70
N VAL A 182 6.18 -25.00 -4.29
CA VAL A 182 4.73 -25.24 -4.30
C VAL A 182 4.14 -24.36 -5.39
N THR A 183 3.27 -24.93 -6.22
CA THR A 183 2.61 -24.21 -7.32
C THR A 183 1.10 -24.37 -7.19
N ILE A 184 0.37 -23.27 -7.38
CA ILE A 184 -1.07 -23.24 -7.50
C ILE A 184 -1.47 -22.67 -8.87
N GLN A 185 -2.59 -23.14 -9.41
CA GLN A 185 -3.25 -22.60 -10.59
C GLN A 185 -4.39 -21.70 -10.16
N VAL A 186 -4.36 -20.43 -10.54
CA VAL A 186 -5.48 -19.52 -10.33
C VAL A 186 -6.23 -19.41 -11.64
N LYS A 187 -7.52 -19.69 -11.58
CA LYS A 187 -8.42 -19.53 -12.72
C LYS A 187 -8.81 -18.06 -12.78
N ASN A 188 -8.73 -17.48 -13.97
CA ASN A 188 -9.29 -16.16 -14.24
C ASN A 188 -8.79 -15.00 -13.33
N PRO A 189 -7.48 -14.86 -13.10
CA PRO A 189 -6.96 -13.83 -12.20
C PRO A 189 -7.29 -12.42 -12.71
N ASP A 190 -7.67 -11.51 -11.80
CA ASP A 190 -7.90 -10.09 -12.12
C ASP A 190 -6.67 -9.24 -11.76
N PRO A 191 -5.91 -8.73 -12.76
CA PRO A 191 -4.66 -8.04 -12.50
C PRO A 191 -4.86 -6.56 -12.11
N LEU A 192 -4.43 -6.19 -10.90
CA LEU A 192 -4.10 -4.81 -10.58
C LEU A 192 -2.68 -4.50 -11.10
N ALA A 193 -2.60 -3.95 -12.31
CA ALA A 193 -1.33 -3.77 -13.03
C ALA A 193 -0.76 -2.35 -12.87
N PHE A 194 0.52 -2.27 -12.49
CA PHE A 194 1.26 -1.02 -12.38
C PHE A 194 2.03 -0.75 -13.68
N GLN A 195 1.56 0.21 -14.48
CA GLN A 195 2.12 0.50 -15.79
C GLN A 195 3.03 1.72 -15.72
N GLY A 196 4.29 1.50 -15.33
CA GLY A 196 5.28 2.56 -15.19
C GLY A 196 4.88 3.64 -14.17
N LEU A 197 4.10 3.25 -13.15
CA LEU A 197 3.63 4.12 -12.08
C LEU A 197 4.82 4.82 -11.42
N VAL A 198 4.70 6.14 -11.23
CA VAL A 198 5.72 6.96 -10.56
C VAL A 198 5.19 7.37 -9.19
N LEU A 199 5.87 6.92 -8.15
CA LEU A 199 5.63 7.34 -6.77
C LEU A 199 6.46 8.59 -6.47
N ALA A 200 5.81 9.63 -5.95
CA ALA A 200 6.48 10.86 -5.54
C ALA A 200 7.61 10.59 -4.50
N PRO A 201 8.63 11.47 -4.43
CA PRO A 201 9.55 11.48 -3.30
C PRO A 201 8.78 11.70 -1.99
N GLY A 202 9.17 11.00 -0.93
CA GLY A 202 8.58 11.12 0.41
C GLY A 202 9.19 12.27 1.23
N PRO A 203 8.71 12.47 2.47
CA PRO A 203 9.19 13.55 3.34
C PRO A 203 10.59 13.36 3.91
N LEU A 204 11.13 12.16 3.78
CA LEU A 204 12.47 11.82 4.20
C LEU A 204 13.36 11.73 2.97
N SER A 205 14.53 12.35 3.00
CA SER A 205 15.41 12.43 1.83
C SER A 205 15.90 11.09 1.27
N PHE A 206 15.82 10.03 2.07
CA PHE A 206 16.13 8.65 1.67
C PHE A 206 14.90 7.87 1.17
N LEU A 207 13.77 8.54 0.99
CA LEU A 207 12.58 8.05 0.28
C LEU A 207 12.48 8.77 -1.08
N PRO A 208 13.37 8.47 -2.03
CA PRO A 208 13.38 9.11 -3.34
C PRO A 208 12.11 8.77 -4.13
N GLN A 209 11.95 9.42 -5.29
CA GLN A 209 10.98 8.98 -6.29
C GLN A 209 11.26 7.51 -6.67
N ALA A 210 10.19 6.72 -6.85
CA ALA A 210 10.30 5.33 -7.29
C ALA A 210 9.41 5.08 -8.50
N ARG A 211 9.84 4.20 -9.41
CA ARG A 211 9.02 3.64 -10.49
C ARG A 211 8.55 2.26 -10.10
N VAL A 212 7.27 1.97 -10.30
CA VAL A 212 6.64 0.70 -9.96
C VAL A 212 6.13 0.03 -11.23
N SER A 213 6.38 -1.26 -11.36
CA SER A 213 5.88 -2.07 -12.47
C SER A 213 5.61 -3.50 -12.03
N GLY A 214 4.72 -4.21 -12.73
CA GLY A 214 4.28 -5.55 -12.37
C GLY A 214 2.82 -5.56 -11.95
N ASN A 215 2.34 -6.70 -11.43
CA ASN A 215 0.93 -6.90 -11.13
C ASN A 215 0.74 -7.45 -9.72
N LEU A 216 -0.41 -7.11 -9.14
CA LEU A 216 -1.01 -7.81 -8.02
C LEU A 216 -2.33 -8.42 -8.50
N ASP A 217 -2.36 -9.72 -8.65
CA ASP A 217 -3.46 -10.45 -9.29
C ASP A 217 -4.44 -10.94 -8.21
N TYR A 218 -5.73 -10.63 -8.36
CA TYR A 218 -6.79 -11.08 -7.46
C TYR A 218 -7.36 -12.43 -7.91
N ASP A 219 -7.55 -13.33 -6.96
CA ASP A 219 -8.16 -14.64 -7.10
C ASP A 219 -9.58 -14.62 -6.51
N TYR A 220 -10.59 -14.63 -7.37
CA TYR A 220 -12.00 -14.61 -6.97
C TYR A 220 -12.46 -15.87 -6.25
N GLU A 221 -11.80 -17.02 -6.45
CA GLU A 221 -12.22 -18.27 -5.81
C GLU A 221 -11.88 -18.27 -4.32
N LEU A 222 -10.77 -17.62 -3.95
CA LEU A 222 -10.23 -17.65 -2.59
C LEU A 222 -10.14 -16.27 -1.92
N GLY A 223 -10.47 -15.19 -2.64
CA GLY A 223 -10.36 -13.81 -2.17
C GLY A 223 -8.93 -13.31 -1.97
N ASN A 224 -7.96 -13.91 -2.66
CA ASN A 224 -6.54 -13.70 -2.39
C ASN A 224 -5.89 -12.73 -3.38
N TRP A 225 -4.92 -11.94 -2.91
CA TRP A 225 -4.03 -11.20 -3.78
C TRP A 225 -2.70 -11.94 -3.94
N LEU A 226 -2.23 -12.07 -5.17
CA LEU A 226 -1.07 -12.86 -5.53
C LEU A 226 -0.13 -12.03 -6.41
N THR A 227 1.16 -12.13 -6.13
CA THR A 227 2.18 -11.66 -7.06
C THR A 227 2.72 -12.84 -7.84
N ASP A 228 2.90 -12.67 -9.13
CA ASP A 228 3.50 -13.71 -9.96
C ASP A 228 5.02 -13.81 -9.78
N ASN A 229 5.63 -14.75 -10.50
CA ASN A 229 7.08 -14.93 -10.48
C ASN A 229 7.86 -13.71 -10.99
N ALA A 230 7.24 -12.77 -11.72
CA ALA A 230 7.88 -11.52 -12.12
C ALA A 230 7.85 -10.50 -10.97
N GLY A 231 6.81 -10.52 -10.15
CA GLY A 231 6.62 -9.72 -8.94
C GLY A 231 6.40 -8.24 -9.22
N ILE A 232 6.18 -7.47 -8.16
CA ILE A 232 6.12 -6.01 -8.25
C ILE A 232 7.53 -5.45 -8.10
N THR A 233 7.99 -4.70 -9.09
CA THR A 233 9.33 -4.12 -9.13
C THR A 233 9.30 -2.65 -8.75
N PHE A 234 10.14 -2.25 -7.81
CA PHE A 234 10.41 -0.86 -7.42
C PHE A 234 11.80 -0.45 -7.88
N GLN A 235 11.89 0.56 -8.74
CA GLN A 235 13.16 1.14 -9.20
C GLN A 235 13.34 2.54 -8.65
N TYR A 236 14.46 2.82 -7.99
CA TYR A 236 14.74 4.12 -7.38
C TYR A 236 16.24 4.35 -7.23
N ALA A 237 16.65 5.56 -6.84
CA ALA A 237 18.05 5.91 -6.64
C ALA A 237 18.27 6.58 -5.28
N ILE A 238 19.27 6.09 -4.54
CA ILE A 238 19.72 6.71 -3.29
C ILE A 238 21.15 7.22 -3.51
N GLY A 239 21.32 8.54 -3.45
CA GLY A 239 22.56 9.17 -3.91
C GLY A 239 22.78 8.89 -5.40
N ASN A 240 23.95 8.38 -5.74
CA ASN A 240 24.32 8.06 -7.13
C ASN A 240 24.13 6.57 -7.48
N GLN A 241 23.53 5.78 -6.60
CA GLN A 241 23.34 4.34 -6.82
C GLN A 241 21.87 4.04 -7.12
N ALA A 242 21.65 3.31 -8.20
CA ALA A 242 20.34 2.78 -8.57
C ALA A 242 20.07 1.45 -7.83
N TYR A 243 18.82 1.28 -7.41
CA TYR A 243 18.31 0.10 -6.73
C TYR A 243 17.10 -0.42 -7.48
N THR A 244 16.94 -1.73 -7.46
CA THR A 244 15.75 -2.42 -7.97
C THR A 244 15.35 -3.45 -6.94
N ASP A 245 14.23 -3.19 -6.27
CA ASP A 245 13.63 -4.14 -5.35
C ASP A 245 12.49 -4.87 -6.06
N LYS A 246 12.30 -6.15 -5.73
CA LYS A 246 11.23 -6.98 -6.24
C LYS A 246 10.43 -7.56 -5.07
N VAL A 247 9.11 -7.43 -5.15
CA VAL A 247 8.16 -7.95 -4.16
C VAL A 247 7.42 -9.15 -4.75
N THR A 248 7.48 -10.27 -4.05
CA THR A 248 6.79 -11.52 -4.35
C THR A 248 5.95 -11.99 -3.16
N GLY A 249 5.14 -13.03 -3.32
CA GLY A 249 4.30 -13.59 -2.27
C GLY A 249 2.80 -13.32 -2.44
N SER A 250 2.09 -13.31 -1.32
CA SER A 250 0.63 -13.34 -1.29
C SER A 250 0.05 -12.51 -0.14
N ILE A 251 -1.18 -12.08 -0.30
CA ILE A 251 -2.00 -11.47 0.75
C ILE A 251 -3.31 -12.26 0.76
N ARG A 252 -3.43 -13.18 1.72
CA ARG A 252 -4.51 -14.17 1.75
C ARG A 252 -5.69 -13.65 2.55
N TYR A 253 -6.90 -13.69 2.02
CA TYR A 253 -8.09 -13.46 2.82
C TYR A 253 -8.46 -14.72 3.62
N VAL A 254 -8.85 -14.50 4.87
CA VAL A 254 -9.39 -15.54 5.75
C VAL A 254 -10.63 -14.99 6.42
N GLU A 255 -11.77 -15.63 6.14
CA GLU A 255 -13.03 -15.36 6.83
C GLU A 255 -13.09 -16.19 8.12
N GLU A 256 -12.99 -15.51 9.26
CA GLU A 256 -12.96 -16.13 10.59
C GLU A 256 -13.38 -15.07 11.62
N GLU A 257 -14.30 -15.41 12.51
CA GLU A 257 -14.64 -14.57 13.64
C GLU A 257 -13.67 -14.77 14.80
N GLY A 258 -13.16 -13.67 15.36
CA GLY A 258 -12.26 -13.76 16.51
C GLY A 258 -12.02 -12.42 17.20
N ASN A 259 -11.03 -12.42 18.09
CA ASN A 259 -10.54 -11.20 18.73
C ASN A 259 -9.02 -11.07 18.67
N PHE A 260 -8.53 -9.84 18.74
CA PHE A 260 -7.11 -9.52 18.86
C PHE A 260 -6.91 -8.30 19.74
N THR A 261 -5.67 -8.10 20.21
CA THR A 261 -5.28 -6.91 20.97
C THR A 261 -4.63 -5.90 20.03
N ASP A 262 -5.23 -4.74 19.87
CA ASP A 262 -4.70 -3.67 19.02
C ASP A 262 -3.44 -3.01 19.61
N ALA A 263 -2.80 -2.14 18.83
CA ALA A 263 -1.60 -1.42 19.26
C ALA A 263 -1.81 -0.48 20.46
N LYS A 264 -3.07 -0.15 20.79
CA LYS A 264 -3.45 0.63 21.97
C LYS A 264 -3.77 -0.27 23.19
N GLY A 265 -3.58 -1.59 23.07
CA GLY A 265 -3.86 -2.56 24.12
C GLY A 265 -5.35 -2.89 24.29
N GLN A 266 -6.19 -2.55 23.32
CA GLN A 266 -7.63 -2.78 23.40
C GLN A 266 -7.99 -4.07 22.66
N SER A 267 -8.86 -4.88 23.27
CA SER A 267 -9.43 -6.05 22.60
C SER A 267 -10.43 -5.62 21.54
N ARG A 268 -10.27 -6.14 20.33
CA ARG A 268 -11.10 -5.86 19.16
C ARG A 268 -11.61 -7.15 18.56
N ASN A 269 -12.84 -7.14 18.08
CA ASN A 269 -13.39 -8.24 17.30
C ASN A 269 -13.06 -8.05 15.82
N TYR A 270 -13.03 -9.15 15.07
CA TYR A 270 -12.92 -9.16 13.61
C TYR A 270 -13.81 -10.26 13.02
N THR A 271 -14.20 -10.09 11.76
CA THR A 271 -14.98 -11.05 10.95
C THR A 271 -14.13 -11.69 9.85
N GLY A 272 -12.97 -11.10 9.56
CA GLY A 272 -11.97 -11.68 8.69
C GLY A 272 -10.65 -10.92 8.79
N TYR A 273 -9.63 -11.44 8.12
CA TYR A 273 -8.35 -10.76 8.00
C TYR A 273 -7.64 -11.11 6.70
N TYR A 274 -6.87 -10.15 6.20
CA TYR A 274 -5.83 -10.42 5.21
C TYR A 274 -4.53 -10.81 5.91
N ASP A 275 -3.99 -11.98 5.62
CA ASP A 275 -2.68 -12.46 6.07
C ASP A 275 -1.61 -12.11 5.02
N TYR A 276 -0.75 -11.17 5.37
CA TYR A 276 0.33 -10.69 4.54
C TYR A 276 1.52 -11.64 4.61
N ASN A 277 1.96 -12.08 3.44
CA ASN A 277 3.20 -12.81 3.23
C ASN A 277 3.90 -12.26 1.99
N LEU A 278 4.32 -11.00 2.07
CA LEU A 278 5.07 -10.33 1.02
C LEU A 278 6.55 -10.43 1.31
N ARG A 279 7.34 -10.75 0.29
CA ARG A 279 8.78 -10.99 0.43
C ARG A 279 9.53 -10.15 -0.58
N PHE A 280 10.69 -9.66 -0.16
CA PHE A 280 11.48 -8.69 -0.89
C PHE A 280 12.79 -9.33 -1.33
N ASN A 281 13.09 -9.21 -2.62
CA ASN A 281 14.33 -9.65 -3.25
C ASN A 281 14.63 -11.13 -3.03
N GLU A 282 13.61 -11.98 -3.06
CA GLU A 282 13.82 -13.42 -3.06
C GLU A 282 14.59 -13.85 -4.33
N PRO A 283 15.47 -14.86 -4.22
CA PRO A 283 16.04 -15.51 -5.38
C PRO A 283 14.93 -16.01 -6.30
N VAL A 284 15.08 -15.76 -7.61
CA VAL A 284 14.10 -16.25 -8.59
C VAL A 284 14.08 -17.77 -8.57
N VAL A 285 12.95 -18.33 -8.19
CA VAL A 285 12.67 -19.76 -8.30
C VAL A 285 12.31 -20.01 -9.75
N LYS A 286 13.12 -20.79 -10.47
CA LYS A 286 12.67 -21.30 -11.77
C LYS A 286 11.52 -22.26 -11.47
N PRO A 287 10.35 -22.12 -12.11
CA PRO A 287 9.36 -23.18 -12.03
C PRO A 287 10.07 -24.46 -12.49
N GLU A 288 10.08 -25.49 -11.64
CA GLU A 288 10.26 -26.84 -12.17
C GLU A 288 9.16 -27.00 -13.23
N GLU A 289 9.49 -27.56 -14.40
CA GLU A 289 8.50 -27.87 -15.43
C GLU A 289 7.37 -28.61 -14.74
N ALA A 290 6.26 -27.91 -14.47
CA ALA A 290 5.22 -28.43 -13.59
C ALA A 290 4.74 -29.74 -14.20
N PHE A 291 5.00 -30.83 -13.48
CA PHE A 291 4.64 -32.17 -13.85
C PHE A 291 3.11 -32.27 -13.81
N PHE A 292 2.50 -31.96 -14.96
CA PHE A 292 1.08 -31.99 -15.29
C PHE A 292 0.18 -31.01 -14.51
N GLY A 293 -0.44 -30.08 -15.27
CA GLY A 293 -1.55 -29.27 -14.78
C GLY A 293 -2.70 -30.15 -14.32
N GLY A 294 -3.05 -30.02 -13.05
CA GLY A 294 -4.23 -30.57 -12.42
C GLY A 294 -4.82 -29.50 -11.51
N GLU A 295 -6.10 -29.64 -11.17
CA GLU A 295 -6.75 -28.75 -10.20
C GLU A 295 -5.98 -28.74 -8.88
N ASN A 296 -5.91 -27.56 -8.25
CA ASN A 296 -5.29 -27.43 -6.94
C ASN A 296 -5.95 -28.41 -5.96
N ASN A 297 -5.17 -29.19 -5.23
CA ASN A 297 -5.69 -29.88 -4.05
C ASN A 297 -5.55 -28.97 -2.81
N ASP A 298 -6.39 -29.19 -1.81
CA ASP A 298 -6.42 -28.37 -0.60
C ASP A 298 -5.06 -28.32 0.12
N ALA A 299 -4.29 -29.41 0.09
CA ALA A 299 -2.97 -29.48 0.72
C ALA A 299 -1.94 -28.58 0.03
N ASP A 300 -1.98 -28.46 -1.30
CA ASP A 300 -1.10 -27.59 -2.06
C ASP A 300 -1.46 -26.12 -1.84
N VAL A 301 -2.74 -25.79 -1.75
CA VAL A 301 -3.23 -24.44 -1.39
C VAL A 301 -2.80 -24.09 0.03
N GLU A 302 -3.04 -24.97 1.00
CA GLU A 302 -2.61 -24.77 2.38
C GLU A 302 -1.10 -24.65 2.51
N ALA A 303 -0.32 -25.45 1.78
CA ALA A 303 1.14 -25.32 1.75
C ALA A 303 1.58 -24.00 1.10
N PHE A 304 0.93 -23.60 0.00
CA PHE A 304 1.18 -22.34 -0.69
C PHE A 304 0.83 -21.13 0.16
N PHE A 305 -0.10 -21.22 1.11
CA PHE A 305 -0.42 -20.12 2.02
C PHE A 305 0.12 -20.30 3.44
N GLY A 306 0.71 -21.45 3.74
CA GLY A 306 1.20 -21.79 5.07
C GLY A 306 2.25 -20.80 5.58
N THR A 307 2.37 -20.74 6.90
CA THR A 307 3.35 -19.90 7.60
C THR A 307 4.75 -20.24 7.12
N VAL A 308 5.32 -19.36 6.30
CA VAL A 308 6.72 -19.50 5.89
C VAL A 308 7.61 -18.93 6.98
N GLU A 309 8.81 -19.45 7.09
CA GLU A 309 9.83 -18.93 8.00
C GLU A 309 9.93 -17.41 7.85
N GLN A 310 9.57 -16.68 8.92
CA GLN A 310 9.71 -15.22 9.02
C GLN A 310 11.18 -14.83 9.22
N ASN A 311 12.08 -15.43 8.47
CA ASN A 311 13.51 -15.17 8.46
C ASN A 311 13.98 -14.48 7.17
N GLN A 312 13.13 -14.41 6.15
CA GLN A 312 13.37 -13.69 4.91
C GLN A 312 12.98 -12.22 5.03
N ALA A 313 13.55 -11.38 4.16
CA ALA A 313 13.16 -9.98 4.08
C ALA A 313 11.72 -9.88 3.56
N GLY A 314 10.82 -9.28 4.33
CA GLY A 314 9.41 -9.28 4.00
C GLY A 314 8.51 -8.46 4.93
N LEU A 315 7.26 -8.30 4.51
CA LEU A 315 6.19 -7.70 5.28
C LEU A 315 5.18 -8.81 5.60
N TYR A 316 5.04 -9.10 6.89
CA TYR A 316 4.25 -10.22 7.40
C TYR A 316 3.20 -9.73 8.40
N GLY A 317 2.18 -10.53 8.67
CA GLY A 317 1.20 -10.23 9.72
C GLY A 317 -0.19 -10.01 9.15
N ARG A 318 -1.08 -9.41 9.93
CA ARG A 318 -2.50 -9.39 9.59
C ARG A 318 -3.06 -7.99 9.47
N VAL A 319 -3.98 -7.81 8.54
CA VAL A 319 -4.88 -6.66 8.51
C VAL A 319 -6.28 -7.19 8.80
N TYR A 320 -6.83 -6.83 9.95
CA TYR A 320 -8.11 -7.32 10.44
C TYR A 320 -9.25 -6.43 9.97
N TYR A 321 -10.37 -7.04 9.64
CA TYR A 321 -11.59 -6.38 9.18
C TYR A 321 -12.72 -6.74 10.13
N LEU A 322 -13.48 -5.73 10.53
CA LEU A 322 -14.77 -5.88 11.19
C LEU A 322 -15.83 -5.23 10.32
N ASP A 323 -16.54 -6.07 9.59
CA ASP A 323 -17.50 -5.67 8.58
C ASP A 323 -18.91 -5.52 9.15
N SER A 324 -19.64 -4.55 8.61
CA SER A 324 -21.04 -4.30 8.95
C SER A 324 -21.87 -4.10 7.70
N GLU A 325 -22.94 -4.89 7.59
CA GLU A 325 -23.86 -4.86 6.45
C GLU A 325 -25.15 -4.04 6.74
N ASP A 326 -25.15 -3.22 7.80
CA ASP A 326 -26.35 -2.51 8.21
C ASP A 326 -26.83 -1.46 7.17
N GLY A 327 -28.04 -1.66 6.66
CA GLY A 327 -28.59 -0.79 5.61
C GLY A 327 -27.90 -0.95 4.26
N CYS A 328 -27.40 -2.15 3.97
CA CYS A 328 -26.87 -2.53 2.66
C CYS A 328 -27.97 -2.46 1.58
N LYS A 329 -27.55 -2.18 0.35
CA LYS A 329 -28.32 -2.58 -0.84
C LYS A 329 -28.34 -4.11 -0.90
N ARG A 330 -29.44 -4.67 -1.40
CA ARG A 330 -29.64 -6.12 -1.46
C ARG A 330 -29.94 -6.55 -2.88
N GLU A 331 -29.40 -7.69 -3.28
CA GLU A 331 -29.68 -8.33 -4.57
C GLU A 331 -29.95 -9.82 -4.42
N LYS A 332 -30.56 -10.40 -5.45
CA LYS A 332 -30.82 -11.85 -5.48
C LYS A 332 -29.53 -12.58 -5.81
N ASN A 333 -29.10 -13.47 -4.92
CA ASN A 333 -28.04 -14.43 -5.24
C ASN A 333 -28.54 -15.49 -6.24
N GLU A 334 -27.65 -16.42 -6.63
CA GLU A 334 -27.96 -17.50 -7.59
C GLU A 334 -29.13 -18.40 -7.14
N SER A 335 -29.38 -18.49 -5.82
CA SER A 335 -30.51 -19.22 -5.25
C SER A 335 -31.82 -18.40 -5.18
N GLY A 336 -31.80 -17.16 -5.66
CA GLY A 336 -32.94 -16.25 -5.66
C GLY A 336 -33.21 -15.52 -4.33
N GLN A 337 -32.32 -15.68 -3.33
CA GLN A 337 -32.45 -15.05 -2.01
C GLN A 337 -31.82 -13.66 -2.00
N MET A 338 -32.47 -12.71 -1.32
CA MET A 338 -31.94 -11.35 -1.18
C MET A 338 -30.79 -11.32 -0.17
N GLN A 339 -29.57 -11.03 -0.61
CA GLN A 339 -28.39 -10.89 0.23
C GLN A 339 -27.84 -9.47 0.14
N CYS A 340 -27.15 -9.02 1.19
CA CYS A 340 -26.37 -7.80 1.12
C CYS A 340 -25.31 -7.91 0.04
N VAL A 341 -25.02 -6.78 -0.59
CA VAL A 341 -24.14 -6.71 -1.76
C VAL A 341 -22.68 -6.50 -1.36
N GLY A 342 -22.40 -6.59 -0.06
CA GLY A 342 -21.14 -6.28 0.58
C GLY A 342 -21.33 -5.41 1.83
N PRO A 343 -20.24 -5.17 2.58
CA PRO A 343 -20.27 -4.33 3.76
C PRO A 343 -20.63 -2.89 3.41
N THR A 344 -21.37 -2.25 4.30
CA THR A 344 -21.62 -0.79 4.26
C THR A 344 -20.62 0.00 5.09
N LYS A 345 -19.94 -0.67 6.02
CA LYS A 345 -18.89 -0.11 6.86
C LYS A 345 -17.90 -1.20 7.24
N SER A 346 -16.62 -0.85 7.29
CA SER A 346 -15.56 -1.72 7.79
C SER A 346 -14.64 -0.96 8.74
N GLU A 347 -14.32 -1.58 9.88
CA GLU A 347 -13.19 -1.14 10.72
C GLU A 347 -11.97 -2.00 10.38
N VAL A 348 -10.90 -1.36 9.95
CA VAL A 348 -9.70 -1.99 9.43
C VAL A 348 -8.52 -1.70 10.35
N TYR A 349 -7.81 -2.75 10.78
CA TYR A 349 -6.69 -2.65 11.70
C TYR A 349 -5.46 -3.34 11.15
N TRP A 350 -4.35 -2.61 11.03
CA TRP A 350 -3.07 -3.19 10.66
C TRP A 350 -2.33 -3.69 11.90
N ASP A 351 -1.82 -4.91 11.84
CA ASP A 351 -0.76 -5.45 12.69
C ASP A 351 0.25 -6.20 11.82
N LEU A 352 1.04 -5.43 11.08
CA LEU A 352 2.09 -5.95 10.22
C LEU A 352 3.47 -5.78 10.85
N LYS A 353 4.38 -6.64 10.44
CA LYS A 353 5.74 -6.74 10.93
C LYS A 353 6.70 -6.73 9.73
N PRO A 354 7.43 -5.63 9.51
CA PRO A 354 8.58 -5.65 8.62
C PRO A 354 9.66 -6.55 9.24
N VAL A 355 10.19 -7.48 8.46
CA VAL A 355 11.31 -8.34 8.84
C VAL A 355 12.44 -8.10 7.86
N LYS A 356 13.61 -7.67 8.35
CA LYS A 356 14.82 -7.42 7.54
C LYS A 356 14.62 -6.47 6.34
N LEU A 357 13.51 -5.73 6.29
CA LEU A 357 13.28 -4.71 5.28
C LEU A 357 14.09 -3.46 5.58
N THR A 358 14.59 -2.82 4.55
CA THR A 358 15.17 -1.49 4.65
C THR A 358 14.08 -0.42 4.74
N TYR A 359 14.42 0.76 5.27
CA TYR A 359 13.47 1.88 5.32
C TYR A 359 12.96 2.30 3.93
N SER A 360 13.79 2.23 2.90
CA SER A 360 13.37 2.55 1.53
C SER A 360 12.43 1.51 0.95
N GLN A 361 12.65 0.22 1.22
CA GLN A 361 11.72 -0.85 0.82
C GLN A 361 10.34 -0.67 1.48
N LEU A 362 10.32 -0.52 2.80
CA LEU A 362 9.08 -0.33 3.56
C LEU A 362 8.38 0.97 3.14
N GLY A 363 9.11 2.08 3.06
CA GLY A 363 8.55 3.38 2.68
C GLY A 363 8.01 3.41 1.25
N ASN A 364 8.64 2.70 0.31
CA ASN A 364 8.12 2.60 -1.06
C ASN A 364 6.82 1.79 -1.13
N TRP A 365 6.70 0.69 -0.37
CA TRP A 365 5.46 -0.06 -0.26
C TRP A 365 4.32 0.82 0.29
N PHE A 366 4.55 1.53 1.39
CA PHE A 366 3.53 2.41 1.98
C PHE A 366 3.30 3.73 1.23
N LYS A 367 4.08 4.04 0.18
CA LYS A 367 3.71 5.06 -0.83
C LYS A 367 2.80 4.50 -1.91
N LEU A 368 2.90 3.21 -2.21
CA LEU A 368 2.04 2.52 -3.18
C LEU A 368 0.66 2.22 -2.58
N GLU A 369 0.61 1.73 -1.34
CA GLU A 369 -0.62 1.25 -0.69
C GLU A 369 -1.81 2.26 -0.72
N PRO A 370 -1.62 3.57 -0.47
CA PRO A 370 -2.71 4.52 -0.60
C PRO A 370 -3.30 4.62 -2.03
N LEU A 371 -2.51 4.34 -3.06
CA LEU A 371 -2.98 4.37 -4.45
C LEU A 371 -3.84 3.16 -4.82
N MET A 372 -3.71 2.07 -4.07
CA MET A 372 -4.50 0.86 -4.23
C MET A 372 -5.65 0.78 -3.22
N ILE A 373 -5.83 1.76 -2.32
CA ILE A 373 -6.79 1.71 -1.21
C ILE A 373 -8.24 1.38 -1.62
N GLY A 374 -8.70 1.85 -2.78
CA GLY A 374 -9.99 1.47 -3.35
C GLY A 374 -10.00 0.00 -3.77
N PRO A 375 -9.38 -0.34 -4.92
CA PRO A 375 -9.45 -1.69 -5.47
C PRO A 375 -8.97 -2.79 -4.51
N PHE A 376 -8.11 -2.46 -3.55
CA PHE A 376 -7.57 -3.40 -2.59
C PHE A 376 -8.48 -3.69 -1.38
N ASN A 377 -9.42 -2.78 -1.06
CA ASN A 377 -10.37 -2.94 0.06
C ASN A 377 -11.83 -3.06 -0.41
N ASP A 378 -12.08 -3.00 -1.72
CA ASP A 378 -13.43 -2.95 -2.26
C ASP A 378 -14.04 -4.36 -2.50
N GLU A 379 -13.24 -5.43 -2.50
CA GLU A 379 -13.70 -6.80 -2.73
C GLU A 379 -14.33 -7.44 -1.50
#